data_AF-A0A847GBB9-F1
#
_entry.id   AF-A0A847GBB9-F1
#
_cell.length_a   1.000
_cell.length_b   1.000
_cell.length_c   1.000
_cell.angle_alpha   90.00
_cell.angle_beta   90.00
_cell.angle_gamma   90.00
#
_symmetry.space_group_name_H-M   'P 1'
#
loop_
_entity.id
_entity.type
_entity.pdbx_description
1 polymer ?
#
loop_
_entity_poly.entity_id
_entity_poly.type
_entity_poly.pdbx_seq_one_letter_code
_entity_poly.pdbx_strand_id
1 'polypeptide(L)'
;MEDYNELIRVDDWALDETYDGIFSKGAREKTVYLSPASPRLPFLRGSHLYLFKKSSHRYPWQFWMEIMAYRIGDVMGMPVPPAYVAVSEEEVPGKGPVYGALIEWFYDADQVYIDGGLIMSAQIPGFDRHKGMQHNLQTIFETRYLNPDISPAIFLA
;
A
#
# COMPACT_ATOMS: atom_id res chain seq x y z
N MET A 1 13.12 -0.11 -19.31
CA MET A 1 11.93 -0.74 -18.70
C MET A 1 12.47 -1.95 -17.98
N GLU A 2 12.52 -1.90 -16.65
CA GLU A 2 12.94 -3.06 -15.86
C GLU A 2 11.91 -4.18 -16.01
N ASP A 3 12.37 -5.43 -15.95
CA ASP A 3 11.52 -6.61 -16.16
C ASP A 3 10.80 -6.97 -14.85
N TYR A 4 9.64 -6.34 -14.62
CA TYR A 4 8.81 -6.55 -13.42
C TYR A 4 7.90 -7.79 -13.52
N ASN A 5 8.27 -8.79 -14.33
CA ASN A 5 7.41 -9.95 -14.61
C ASN A 5 7.76 -11.20 -13.79
N GLU A 6 8.69 -11.09 -12.85
CA GLU A 6 9.04 -12.19 -11.95
C GLU A 6 8.04 -12.29 -10.79
N LEU A 7 7.64 -13.53 -10.47
CA LEU A 7 6.83 -13.85 -9.29
C LEU A 7 7.73 -13.88 -8.05
N ILE A 8 7.45 -13.02 -7.08
CA ILE A 8 8.24 -12.93 -5.85
C ILE A 8 7.69 -13.91 -4.82
N ARG A 9 8.55 -14.79 -4.30
CA ARG A 9 8.22 -15.60 -3.12
C ARG A 9 8.67 -14.87 -1.85
N VAL A 10 7.75 -14.69 -0.90
CA VAL A 10 8.00 -13.96 0.37
C VAL A 10 8.12 -14.87 1.59
N ASP A 11 8.04 -16.18 1.42
CA ASP A 11 8.08 -17.15 2.52
C ASP A 11 9.36 -17.04 3.39
N ASP A 12 10.51 -16.73 2.77
CA ASP A 12 11.79 -16.58 3.48
C ASP A 12 12.05 -15.15 4.00
N TRP A 13 11.08 -14.24 3.89
CA TRP A 13 11.24 -12.85 4.30
C TRP A 13 10.85 -12.69 5.78
N ALA A 14 11.56 -11.82 6.49
CA ALA A 14 11.24 -11.58 7.89
C ALA A 14 9.91 -10.82 8.01
N LEU A 15 9.07 -11.21 8.96
CA LEU A 15 7.84 -10.47 9.29
C LEU A 15 8.19 -9.23 10.12
N ASP A 16 7.51 -8.12 9.84
CA ASP A 16 7.50 -6.96 10.73
C ASP A 16 6.20 -6.97 11.56
N GLU A 17 6.31 -7.45 12.80
CA GLU A 17 5.20 -7.48 13.77
C GLU A 17 4.99 -6.14 14.47
N THR A 18 5.92 -5.18 14.33
CA THR A 18 5.80 -3.86 14.96
C THR A 18 4.75 -2.99 14.26
N TYR A 19 4.40 -3.36 13.03
CA TYR A 19 3.46 -2.66 12.18
C TYR A 19 1.97 -2.84 12.52
N ASP A 20 1.61 -3.82 13.36
CA ASP A 20 0.25 -4.34 13.52
C ASP A 20 -0.81 -3.36 14.10
N GLY A 21 -0.49 -2.05 14.18
CA GLY A 21 -1.37 -1.01 14.73
C GLY A 21 -1.57 0.26 13.88
N ILE A 22 -0.78 0.51 12.83
CA ILE A 22 -0.77 1.86 12.20
C ILE A 22 -1.80 1.99 11.04
N PHE A 23 -2.18 0.89 10.36
CA PHE A 23 -2.98 0.94 9.13
C PHE A 23 -4.14 -0.08 9.06
N SER A 24 -4.76 -0.40 10.20
CA SER A 24 -5.85 -1.38 10.33
C SER A 24 -7.15 -1.00 9.59
N LYS A 25 -7.18 0.10 8.84
CA LYS A 25 -8.32 0.46 7.99
C LYS A 25 -8.21 -0.21 6.61
N GLY A 26 -9.26 -0.93 6.28
CA GLY A 26 -9.39 -1.73 5.06
C GLY A 26 -9.81 -3.16 5.41
N ALA A 27 -10.76 -3.72 4.67
CA ALA A 27 -11.32 -5.05 4.94
C ALA A 27 -10.38 -6.22 4.56
N ARG A 28 -9.17 -5.93 4.10
CA ARG A 28 -8.23 -6.92 3.58
C ARG A 28 -7.14 -7.20 4.58
N GLU A 29 -6.84 -8.47 4.72
CA GLU A 29 -5.68 -8.94 5.47
C GLU A 29 -4.40 -8.45 4.77
N LYS A 30 -3.49 -7.92 5.56
CA LYS A 30 -2.24 -7.31 5.13
C LYS A 30 -1.13 -7.85 6.02
N THR A 31 0.00 -8.17 5.42
CA THR A 31 1.20 -8.60 6.13
C THR A 31 2.34 -7.68 5.72
N VAL A 32 3.21 -7.28 6.65
CA VAL A 32 4.42 -6.51 6.29
C VAL A 32 5.62 -7.41 6.39
N TYR A 33 6.41 -7.41 5.31
CA TYR A 33 7.64 -8.17 5.21
C TYR A 33 8.83 -7.23 5.07
N LEU A 34 9.94 -7.60 5.69
CA LEU A 34 11.26 -7.01 5.48
C LEU A 34 12.01 -7.85 4.44
N SER A 35 12.41 -7.21 3.35
CA SER A 35 13.16 -7.86 2.29
C SER A 35 14.56 -8.31 2.74
N PRO A 36 15.14 -9.35 2.10
CA PRO A 36 16.54 -9.73 2.33
C PRO A 36 17.48 -8.56 2.11
N ALA A 37 18.62 -8.52 2.81
CA ALA A 37 19.62 -7.45 2.65
C ALA A 37 20.18 -7.34 1.22
N SER A 38 20.16 -8.44 0.46
CA SER A 38 20.58 -8.48 -0.94
C SER A 38 19.55 -9.28 -1.75
N PRO A 39 18.46 -8.65 -2.20
CA PRO A 39 17.45 -9.33 -2.98
C PRO A 39 18.03 -9.74 -4.34
N ARG A 40 17.60 -10.89 -4.86
CA ARG A 40 18.07 -11.41 -6.15
C ARG A 40 17.58 -10.56 -7.33
N LEU A 41 16.41 -9.95 -7.16
CA LEU A 41 15.74 -9.16 -8.19
C LEU A 41 16.21 -7.70 -8.06
N PRO A 42 16.76 -7.09 -9.12
CA PRO A 42 17.42 -5.78 -9.03
C PRO A 42 16.45 -4.62 -8.76
N PHE A 43 15.16 -4.79 -9.09
CA PHE A 43 14.12 -3.81 -8.84
C PHE A 43 13.61 -3.83 -7.39
N LEU A 44 14.05 -4.80 -6.56
CA LEU A 44 13.74 -4.82 -5.14
C LEU A 44 14.84 -4.14 -4.34
N ARG A 45 14.42 -3.39 -3.32
CA ARG A 45 15.32 -2.79 -2.34
C ARG A 45 15.63 -3.81 -1.24
N GLY A 46 16.89 -3.90 -0.86
CA GLY A 46 17.32 -4.75 0.24
C GLY A 46 17.09 -4.11 1.60
N SER A 47 16.81 -4.93 2.62
CA SER A 47 16.52 -4.47 3.99
C SER A 47 15.42 -3.39 4.03
N HIS A 48 14.41 -3.55 3.19
CA HIS A 48 13.33 -2.57 3.02
C HIS A 48 11.97 -3.22 3.29
N LEU A 49 11.02 -2.42 3.79
CA LEU A 49 9.68 -2.92 4.10
C LEU A 49 8.82 -3.01 2.84
N TYR A 50 7.97 -4.03 2.81
CA TYR A 50 6.97 -4.24 1.77
C TYR A 50 5.64 -4.66 2.39
N LEU A 51 4.56 -4.04 1.94
CA LEU A 51 3.19 -4.38 2.33
C LEU A 51 2.64 -5.45 1.38
N PHE A 52 2.42 -6.65 1.89
CA PHE A 52 1.76 -7.73 1.17
C PHE A 52 0.25 -7.66 1.37
N LYS A 53 -0.46 -7.19 0.34
CA LYS A 53 -1.92 -7.10 0.31
C LYS A 53 -2.49 -8.34 -0.36
N LYS A 54 -3.07 -9.23 0.45
CA LYS A 54 -3.55 -10.54 -0.01
C LYS A 54 -4.64 -10.38 -1.05
N SER A 55 -4.58 -11.23 -2.08
CA SER A 55 -5.69 -11.38 -3.02
C SER A 55 -6.91 -11.91 -2.30
N SER A 56 -8.10 -11.50 -2.75
CA SER A 56 -9.36 -11.91 -2.15
C SER A 56 -10.24 -12.53 -3.22
N HIS A 57 -10.78 -13.72 -2.93
CA HIS A 57 -11.72 -14.38 -3.83
C HIS A 57 -12.97 -13.53 -4.11
N ARG A 58 -13.37 -12.68 -3.15
CA ARG A 58 -14.53 -11.79 -3.31
C ARG A 58 -14.27 -10.64 -4.29
N TYR A 59 -13.03 -10.19 -4.40
CA TYR A 59 -12.63 -9.04 -5.22
C TYR A 59 -11.26 -9.31 -5.90
N PRO A 60 -11.18 -10.28 -6.83
CA PRO A 60 -9.91 -10.72 -7.39
C PRO A 60 -9.20 -9.61 -8.18
N TRP A 61 -9.96 -8.75 -8.86
CA TRP A 61 -9.43 -7.64 -9.66
C TRP A 61 -8.70 -6.59 -8.85
N GLN A 62 -9.15 -6.32 -7.62
CA GLN A 62 -8.51 -5.31 -6.77
C GLN A 62 -7.05 -5.66 -6.41
N PHE A 63 -6.60 -6.92 -6.58
CA PHE A 63 -5.17 -7.26 -6.51
C PHE A 63 -4.43 -6.70 -7.74
N TRP A 64 -4.93 -6.99 -8.94
CA TRP A 64 -4.37 -6.49 -10.19
C TRP A 64 -4.40 -4.97 -10.31
N MET A 65 -5.39 -4.32 -9.69
CA MET A 65 -5.50 -2.85 -9.70
C MET A 65 -4.28 -2.17 -9.08
N GLU A 66 -3.70 -2.74 -8.02
CA GLU A 66 -2.48 -2.18 -7.40
C GLU A 66 -1.30 -2.23 -8.38
N ILE A 67 -1.11 -3.39 -9.02
CA ILE A 67 -0.03 -3.63 -10.00
C ILE A 67 -0.22 -2.71 -11.22
N MET A 68 -1.44 -2.57 -11.71
CA MET A 68 -1.76 -1.71 -12.84
C MET A 68 -1.60 -0.23 -12.50
N ALA A 69 -2.00 0.21 -11.30
CA ALA A 69 -1.81 1.58 -10.84
C ALA A 69 -0.32 1.95 -10.80
N TYR A 70 0.52 1.05 -10.28
CA TYR A 70 1.98 1.21 -10.34
C TYR A 70 2.47 1.33 -11.79
N ARG A 71 2.17 0.34 -12.64
CA ARG A 71 2.65 0.31 -14.03
C ARG A 71 2.20 1.52 -14.84
N ILE A 72 0.95 1.96 -14.69
CA ILE A 72 0.43 3.17 -15.35
C ILE A 72 1.12 4.41 -14.80
N GLY A 73 1.26 4.52 -13.47
CA GLY A 73 1.93 5.65 -12.84
C GLY A 73 3.39 5.78 -13.27
N ASP A 74 4.14 4.68 -13.35
CA ASP A 74 5.52 4.62 -13.85
C ASP A 74 5.60 5.16 -15.29
N VAL A 75 4.74 4.68 -16.18
CA VAL A 75 4.65 5.16 -17.57
C VAL A 75 4.28 6.65 -17.65
N MET A 76 3.47 7.15 -16.72
CA MET A 76 3.06 8.55 -16.64
C MET A 76 4.06 9.45 -15.90
N GLY A 77 5.14 8.90 -15.32
CA GLY A 77 6.05 9.64 -14.45
C GLY A 77 5.40 10.13 -13.14
N MET A 78 4.33 9.46 -12.69
CA MET A 78 3.67 9.75 -11.41
C MET A 78 4.38 9.00 -10.28
N PRO A 79 4.67 9.64 -9.13
CA PRO A 79 5.36 9.02 -8.01
C PRO A 79 4.42 8.10 -7.22
N VAL A 80 4.10 6.94 -7.80
CA VAL A 80 3.33 5.85 -7.17
C VAL A 80 4.28 4.83 -6.55
N PRO A 81 3.90 4.18 -5.43
CA PRO A 81 4.72 3.13 -4.86
C PRO A 81 4.83 1.94 -5.82
N PRO A 82 6.03 1.36 -6.00
CA PRO A 82 6.19 0.12 -6.73
C PRO A 82 5.31 -1.01 -6.18
N ALA A 83 4.70 -1.78 -7.07
CA ALA A 83 3.84 -2.89 -6.70
C ALA A 83 4.07 -4.11 -7.61
N TYR A 84 4.33 -5.26 -6.99
CA TYR A 84 4.73 -6.49 -7.67
C TYR A 84 3.81 -7.66 -7.33
N VAL A 85 3.80 -8.69 -8.18
CA VAL A 85 3.08 -9.92 -7.89
C VAL A 85 3.93 -10.78 -6.96
N ALA A 86 3.35 -11.18 -5.83
CA ALA A 86 4.02 -12.07 -4.89
C ALA A 86 3.13 -13.24 -4.45
N VAL A 87 3.79 -14.26 -3.90
CA VAL A 87 3.19 -15.47 -3.37
C VAL A 87 3.82 -15.85 -2.03
N SER A 88 2.99 -16.36 -1.12
CA SER A 88 3.42 -17.10 0.07
C SER A 88 2.75 -18.47 0.09
N GLU A 89 3.52 -19.54 0.27
CA GLU A 89 3.02 -20.90 0.53
C GLU A 89 2.69 -21.11 2.01
N GLU A 90 3.29 -20.32 2.90
CA GLU A 90 3.31 -20.60 4.35
C GLU A 90 2.32 -19.78 5.17
N GLU A 91 1.73 -18.71 4.63
CA GLU A 91 0.79 -17.86 5.38
C GLU A 91 -0.42 -18.62 5.91
N VAL A 92 -0.89 -19.66 5.21
CA VAL A 92 -1.99 -20.50 5.68
C VAL A 92 -1.62 -21.98 5.56
N PRO A 93 -1.12 -22.60 6.65
CA PRO A 93 -0.72 -24.00 6.64
C PRO A 93 -1.80 -24.92 6.07
N GLY A 94 -1.45 -25.66 5.01
CA GLY A 94 -2.32 -26.66 4.39
C GLY A 94 -3.42 -26.12 3.48
N LYS A 95 -3.46 -24.81 3.16
CA LYS A 95 -4.46 -24.22 2.23
C LYS A 95 -3.92 -23.79 0.86
N GLY A 96 -2.66 -24.06 0.58
CA GLY A 96 -2.01 -23.73 -0.70
C GLY A 96 -1.57 -22.26 -0.78
N PRO A 97 -0.99 -21.86 -1.92
CA PRO A 97 -0.35 -20.56 -2.05
C PRO A 97 -1.35 -19.40 -1.97
N VAL A 98 -0.96 -18.38 -1.20
CA VAL A 98 -1.63 -17.08 -1.12
C VAL A 98 -0.91 -16.12 -2.05
N TYR A 99 -1.62 -15.62 -3.06
CA TYR A 99 -1.13 -14.57 -3.95
C TYR A 99 -1.53 -13.20 -3.42
N GLY A 100 -0.72 -12.18 -3.70
CA GLY A 100 -1.01 -10.81 -3.30
C GLY A 100 -0.16 -9.78 -4.02
N ALA A 101 -0.53 -8.51 -3.84
CA ALA A 101 0.28 -7.39 -4.30
C ALA A 101 1.31 -7.07 -3.23
N LEU A 102 2.59 -7.10 -3.60
CA LEU A 102 3.71 -6.71 -2.76
C LEU A 102 4.05 -5.25 -3.09
N ILE A 103 3.67 -4.34 -2.21
CA ILE A 103 3.77 -2.90 -2.41
C ILE A 103 4.98 -2.39 -1.62
N GLU A 104 5.89 -1.69 -2.28
CA GLU A 104 7.05 -1.09 -1.62
C GLU A 104 6.61 -0.05 -0.59
N TRP A 105 7.21 -0.12 0.60
CA TRP A 105 7.00 0.89 1.63
C TRP A 105 7.50 2.26 1.17
N PHE A 106 6.64 3.27 1.26
CA PHE A 106 6.91 4.59 0.69
C PHE A 106 6.98 5.74 1.72
N TYR A 107 6.83 5.43 3.01
CA TYR A 107 7.07 6.41 4.07
C TYR A 107 8.55 6.41 4.48
N ASP A 108 9.12 7.58 4.63
CA ASP A 108 10.42 7.75 5.28
C ASP A 108 10.30 7.52 6.80
N ALA A 109 11.43 7.27 7.47
CA ALA A 109 11.45 6.93 8.90
C ALA A 109 10.89 8.05 9.82
N ASP A 110 10.89 9.29 9.35
CA ASP A 110 10.35 10.47 10.04
C ASP A 110 8.92 10.84 9.61
N GLN A 111 8.36 10.12 8.63
CA GLN A 111 7.01 10.36 8.14
C GLN A 111 5.97 9.55 8.92
N VAL A 112 4.81 10.17 9.13
CA VAL A 112 3.66 9.54 9.77
C VAL A 112 2.45 9.58 8.85
N TYR A 113 1.68 8.50 8.85
CA TYR A 113 0.42 8.46 8.12
C TYR A 113 -0.66 9.28 8.82
N ILE A 114 -1.33 10.14 8.06
CA ILE A 114 -2.51 10.87 8.49
C ILE A 114 -3.70 10.44 7.64
N ASP A 115 -4.68 9.82 8.29
CA ASP A 115 -5.93 9.40 7.66
C ASP A 115 -6.68 10.61 7.08
N GLY A 116 -6.94 10.61 5.77
CA GLY A 116 -7.69 11.70 5.11
C GLY A 116 -9.07 11.93 5.72
N GLY A 117 -9.72 10.88 6.21
CA GLY A 117 -10.99 10.99 6.93
C GLY A 117 -10.88 11.80 8.22
N LEU A 118 -9.74 11.82 8.90
CA LEU A 118 -9.50 12.68 10.07
C LEU A 118 -9.52 14.16 9.67
N ILE A 119 -8.80 14.50 8.61
CA ILE A 119 -8.74 15.86 8.05
C ILE A 119 -10.14 16.31 7.63
N MET A 120 -10.85 15.47 6.87
CA MET A 120 -12.19 15.76 6.37
C MET A 120 -13.20 15.95 7.50
N SER A 121 -13.12 15.12 8.54
CA SER A 121 -14.02 15.22 9.69
C SER A 121 -13.83 16.50 10.50
N ALA A 122 -12.63 17.08 10.47
CA ALA A 122 -12.35 18.36 11.11
C ALA A 122 -12.92 19.55 10.33
N GLN A 123 -13.13 19.42 9.01
CA GLN A 123 -13.53 20.52 8.13
C GLN A 123 -14.98 20.43 7.65
N ILE A 124 -15.57 19.24 7.60
CA ILE A 124 -16.92 19.01 7.08
C ILE A 124 -17.84 18.67 8.26
N PRO A 125 -18.77 19.57 8.65
CA PRO A 125 -19.74 19.29 9.70
C PRO A 125 -20.58 18.06 9.39
N GLY A 126 -20.66 17.13 10.34
CA GLY A 126 -21.44 15.90 10.21
C GLY A 126 -20.84 14.86 9.24
N PHE A 127 -19.54 14.93 8.96
CA PHE A 127 -18.84 13.96 8.11
C PHE A 127 -19.03 12.52 8.61
N ASP A 128 -19.53 11.65 7.72
CA ASP A 128 -19.71 10.22 8.00
C ASP A 128 -18.43 9.46 7.65
N ARG A 129 -17.64 9.09 8.67
CA ARG A 129 -16.40 8.33 8.50
C ARG A 129 -16.61 6.88 8.07
N HIS A 130 -17.84 6.35 8.11
CA HIS A 130 -18.15 4.99 7.72
C HIS A 130 -18.48 4.89 6.23
N LYS A 131 -19.36 5.77 5.73
CA LYS A 131 -19.73 5.77 4.31
C LYS A 131 -18.89 6.70 3.46
N GLY A 132 -18.37 7.79 4.04
CA GLY A 132 -17.51 8.74 3.34
C GLY A 132 -18.19 9.43 2.15
N MET A 133 -19.50 9.61 2.15
CA MET A 133 -20.19 10.16 0.98
C MET A 133 -19.97 11.67 0.81
N GLN A 134 -19.38 12.35 1.80
CA GLN A 134 -19.16 13.80 1.79
C GLN A 134 -17.76 14.24 1.33
N HIS A 135 -16.87 13.31 0.93
CA HIS A 135 -15.56 13.67 0.38
C HIS A 135 -15.71 14.57 -0.84
N ASN A 136 -14.91 15.62 -0.92
CA ASN A 136 -14.92 16.54 -2.05
C ASN A 136 -13.52 17.12 -2.29
N LEU A 137 -13.23 17.49 -3.54
CA LEU A 137 -11.93 18.03 -3.93
C LEU A 137 -11.65 19.40 -3.31
N GLN A 138 -12.68 20.21 -3.06
CA GLN A 138 -12.52 21.54 -2.48
C GLN A 138 -11.86 21.47 -1.09
N THR A 139 -12.36 20.61 -0.21
CA THR A 139 -11.78 20.41 1.14
C THR A 139 -10.34 19.86 1.07
N ILE A 140 -10.01 19.02 0.08
CA ILE A 140 -8.63 18.56 -0.13
C ILE A 140 -7.71 19.74 -0.47
N PHE A 141 -8.14 20.60 -1.40
CA PHE A 141 -7.34 21.76 -1.81
C PHE A 141 -7.18 22.77 -0.68
N GLU A 142 -8.25 23.06 0.06
CA GLU A 142 -8.21 23.97 1.23
C GLU A 142 -7.24 23.46 2.30
N THR A 143 -7.23 22.15 2.57
CA THR A 143 -6.27 21.53 3.52
C THR A 143 -4.83 21.84 3.14
N ARG A 144 -4.49 21.70 1.85
CA ARG A 144 -3.13 21.93 1.35
C ARG A 144 -2.74 23.40 1.43
N TYR A 145 -3.67 24.32 1.15
CA TYR A 145 -3.41 25.75 1.30
C TYR A 145 -3.09 26.13 2.75
N LEU A 146 -3.76 25.50 3.71
CA LEU A 146 -3.56 25.76 5.14
C LEU A 146 -2.33 25.05 5.71
N ASN A 147 -1.90 23.93 5.10
CA ASN A 147 -0.81 23.09 5.57
C ASN A 147 0.10 22.67 4.39
N PRO A 148 0.96 23.57 3.90
CA PRO A 148 1.79 23.31 2.71
C PRO A 148 2.79 22.15 2.89
N ASP A 149 3.12 21.82 4.14
CA ASP A 149 4.05 20.73 4.49
C ASP A 149 3.41 19.33 4.42
N ILE A 150 2.08 19.24 4.24
CA ILE A 150 1.42 17.95 4.01
C ILE A 150 1.69 17.52 2.55
N SER A 151 2.60 16.56 2.39
CA SER A 151 2.87 15.92 1.09
C SER A 151 1.60 15.21 0.59
N PRO A 152 1.25 15.34 -0.70
CA PRO A 152 0.10 14.67 -1.29
C PRO A 152 0.34 13.18 -1.56
N ALA A 153 1.22 12.52 -0.78
CA ALA A 153 1.53 11.10 -0.91
C ALA A 153 0.24 10.33 -1.14
N ILE A 154 0.18 9.71 -2.31
CA ILE A 154 -1.02 9.50 -3.10
C ILE A 154 -2.12 8.84 -2.26
N PHE A 155 -3.28 9.49 -2.21
CA PHE A 155 -4.54 8.93 -1.70
C PHE A 155 -4.97 7.74 -2.58
N LEU A 156 -4.32 6.60 -2.43
CA LEU A 156 -4.77 5.30 -2.95
C LEU A 156 -4.83 4.32 -1.77
N ALA A 157 -5.98 4.30 -1.10
CA ALA A 157 -6.40 3.21 -0.24
C ALA A 157 -7.93 3.10 -0.27
#